data_AF-A0A7W6NR56-F1
#
_entry.id   AF-A0A7W6NR56-F1
#
_cell.length_a   1.000
_cell.length_b   1.000
_cell.length_c   1.000
_cell.angle_alpha   90.00
_cell.angle_beta   90.00
_cell.angle_gamma   90.00
#
_symmetry.space_group_name_H-M   'P 1'
#
loop_
_entity.id
_entity.type
_entity.pdbx_description
1 polymer ?
#
loop_
_entity_poly.entity_id
_entity_poly.type
_entity_poly.pdbx_seq_one_letter_code
_entity_poly.pdbx_strand_id
1 'polypeptide(L)'
;MHRRQLILSGLAATAGASGLSACATTNQPHDPNYPIRSDQTAPAYTSEELIAAGSRELGIAAEAIGGAIERVFADQGGAPTAYIAGEEGAGAAAVGLRYGRGALHMKDLSASQEVFWQGVSIGWDVGGNASRVFTLVYGLYHPDMIYRRYPGVEGTAYLVAGLGVNYQQADGIVLAPIRTGVGLRAGANVGTMSYSRQRNVLPF
;
A
#
# COMPACT_ATOMS: atom_id res chain seq x y z
N MET A 1 -43.65 -42.56 -50.08
CA MET A 1 -44.96 -42.20 -50.66
C MET A 1 -45.37 -40.82 -50.14
N HIS A 2 -45.84 -39.97 -51.04
CA HIS A 2 -46.77 -38.82 -50.86
C HIS A 2 -46.38 -37.54 -50.08
N ARG A 3 -46.21 -36.49 -50.91
CA ARG A 3 -46.35 -35.03 -50.69
C ARG A 3 -47.65 -34.62 -50.00
N ARG A 4 -47.62 -33.45 -49.31
CA ARG A 4 -48.39 -32.19 -49.56
C ARG A 4 -48.28 -31.29 -48.32
N GLN A 5 -47.50 -30.19 -48.33
CA GLN A 5 -47.73 -28.83 -48.86
C GLN A 5 -48.70 -27.93 -48.06
N LEU A 6 -48.10 -26.85 -47.50
CA LEU A 6 -48.50 -25.41 -47.42
C LEU A 6 -49.86 -25.07 -46.78
N ILE A 7 -49.94 -24.07 -45.89
CA ILE A 7 -50.14 -22.67 -46.31
C ILE A 7 -50.07 -21.65 -45.13
N LEU A 8 -49.43 -20.51 -45.43
CA LEU A 8 -49.66 -19.11 -45.04
C LEU A 8 -49.38 -18.54 -43.62
N SER A 9 -48.48 -17.55 -43.65
CA SER A 9 -48.67 -16.14 -43.24
C SER A 9 -48.72 -15.75 -41.77
N GLY A 10 -47.67 -15.02 -41.36
CA GLY A 10 -47.69 -14.11 -40.23
C GLY A 10 -46.56 -13.08 -40.33
N LEU A 11 -46.83 -11.98 -41.02
CA LEU A 11 -45.98 -10.78 -41.10
C LEU A 11 -46.28 -9.90 -39.86
N ALA A 12 -45.30 -9.68 -38.99
CA ALA A 12 -45.33 -8.62 -37.97
C ALA A 12 -43.86 -8.19 -37.73
N ALA A 13 -43.44 -7.08 -38.31
CA ALA A 13 -43.50 -5.74 -37.73
C ALA A 13 -42.38 -5.50 -36.70
N THR A 14 -41.51 -4.58 -37.10
CA THR A 14 -40.33 -4.00 -36.46
C THR A 14 -40.60 -3.32 -35.11
N ALA A 15 -39.71 -3.52 -34.13
CA ALA A 15 -39.26 -2.54 -33.14
C ALA A 15 -38.05 -3.17 -32.42
N GLY A 16 -36.83 -2.69 -32.60
CA GLY A 16 -36.34 -1.53 -31.85
C GLY A 16 -35.77 -1.98 -30.50
N ALA A 17 -34.60 -2.64 -30.51
CA ALA A 17 -33.79 -2.83 -29.31
C ALA A 17 -32.39 -2.26 -29.59
N SER A 18 -32.31 -0.94 -29.46
CA SER A 18 -31.05 -0.21 -29.36
C SER A 18 -30.27 -0.79 -28.18
N GLY A 19 -29.25 -1.60 -28.46
CA GLY A 19 -28.30 -2.03 -27.46
C GLY A 19 -27.62 -0.78 -26.89
N LEU A 20 -27.96 -0.41 -25.66
CA LEU A 20 -27.23 0.57 -24.88
C LEU A 20 -25.87 -0.05 -24.57
N SER A 21 -24.89 0.18 -25.44
CA SER A 21 -23.48 0.11 -25.06
C SER A 21 -23.28 1.15 -23.96
N ALA A 22 -23.33 0.68 -22.71
CA ALA A 22 -22.85 1.43 -21.57
C ALA A 22 -21.36 1.68 -21.81
N CYS A 23 -21.01 2.90 -22.23
CA CYS A 23 -19.66 3.39 -22.13
C CYS A 23 -19.31 3.39 -20.64
N ALA A 24 -18.59 2.35 -20.19
CA ALA A 24 -17.91 2.39 -18.92
C ALA A 24 -16.88 3.52 -19.03
N THR A 25 -17.26 4.72 -18.62
CA THR A 25 -16.34 5.80 -18.34
C THR A 25 -15.47 5.30 -17.20
N THR A 26 -14.27 4.84 -17.53
CA THR A 26 -13.18 4.65 -16.58
C THR A 26 -12.96 6.00 -15.91
N ASN A 27 -13.53 6.15 -14.72
CA ASN A 27 -13.27 7.27 -13.84
C ASN A 27 -11.82 7.08 -13.36
N GLN A 28 -10.84 7.54 -14.16
CA GLN A 28 -9.46 7.56 -13.71
C GLN A 28 -9.43 8.43 -12.44
N PRO A 29 -8.93 7.91 -11.31
CA PRO A 29 -8.71 8.73 -10.13
C PRO A 29 -7.92 9.97 -10.54
N HIS A 30 -8.40 11.15 -10.15
CA HIS A 30 -7.69 12.40 -10.32
C HIS A 30 -6.45 12.34 -9.42
N ASP A 31 -5.38 11.78 -9.96
CA ASP A 31 -4.08 11.72 -9.32
C ASP A 31 -3.55 13.17 -9.29
N PRO A 32 -3.25 13.74 -8.10
CA PRO A 32 -2.58 15.03 -8.06
C PRO A 32 -1.35 14.93 -8.96
N ASN A 33 -1.15 15.90 -9.85
CA ASN A 33 -0.01 15.96 -10.75
C ASN A 33 1.29 16.08 -9.94
N TYR A 34 1.76 14.97 -9.40
CA TYR A 34 3.10 14.82 -8.85
C TYR A 34 4.01 14.70 -10.08
N PRO A 35 4.92 15.65 -10.34
CA PRO A 35 5.85 15.52 -11.44
C PRO A 35 6.80 14.34 -11.17
N ILE A 36 6.39 13.14 -11.55
CA ILE A 36 7.24 11.95 -11.55
C ILE A 36 8.18 12.09 -12.75
N ARG A 37 9.45 12.42 -12.50
CA ARG A 37 10.47 12.30 -13.55
C ARG A 37 10.55 10.83 -13.95
N SER A 38 10.47 10.55 -15.25
CA SER A 38 10.34 9.21 -15.83
C SER A 38 11.64 8.39 -15.82
N ASP A 39 12.65 8.81 -15.06
CA ASP A 39 13.86 8.03 -14.88
C ASP A 39 13.58 6.98 -13.80
N GLN A 40 13.36 5.74 -14.24
CA GLN A 40 13.09 4.60 -13.36
C GLN A 40 14.37 3.91 -12.90
N THR A 41 15.41 4.69 -12.61
CA THR A 41 16.69 4.17 -12.13
C THR A 41 16.92 4.63 -10.71
N ALA A 42 16.83 3.70 -9.75
CA ALA A 42 17.26 3.93 -8.38
C ALA A 42 18.04 2.72 -7.86
N PRO A 43 19.19 2.93 -7.20
CA PRO A 43 19.93 1.86 -6.55
C PRO A 43 19.09 1.18 -5.47
N ALA A 44 19.04 -0.15 -5.50
CA ALA A 44 18.28 -0.95 -4.55
C ALA A 44 19.13 -1.40 -3.34
N TYR A 45 18.45 -1.67 -2.23
CA TYR A 45 19.02 -2.26 -1.03
C TYR A 45 19.01 -3.77 -1.09
N THR A 46 20.06 -4.39 -0.55
CA THR A 46 20.10 -5.85 -0.36
C THR A 46 19.34 -6.25 0.91
N SER A 47 18.99 -7.53 1.03
CA SER A 47 18.34 -8.06 2.23
C SER A 47 19.20 -7.81 3.47
N GLU A 48 20.51 -8.05 3.39
CA GLU A 48 21.46 -7.93 4.50
C GLU A 48 21.56 -6.49 5.01
N GLU A 49 21.59 -5.50 4.10
CA GLU A 49 21.59 -4.08 4.47
C GLU A 49 20.31 -3.70 5.24
N LEU A 50 19.17 -4.21 4.80
CA LEU A 50 17.87 -3.93 5.40
C LEU A 50 17.69 -4.67 6.73
N ILE A 51 18.21 -5.89 6.86
CA ILE A 51 18.23 -6.64 8.12
C ILE A 51 19.06 -5.88 9.14
N ALA A 52 20.26 -5.44 8.78
CA ALA A 52 21.14 -4.70 9.68
C ALA A 52 20.57 -3.32 10.05
N ALA A 53 19.94 -2.62 9.11
CA ALA A 53 19.27 -1.35 9.38
C ALA A 53 18.05 -1.57 10.28
N GLY A 54 17.12 -2.43 9.88
CA GLY A 54 15.89 -2.63 10.61
C GLY A 54 16.08 -3.27 11.98
N SER A 55 17.08 -4.14 12.19
CA SER A 55 17.39 -4.67 13.53
C SER A 55 17.80 -3.57 14.50
N ARG A 56 18.60 -2.61 14.02
CA ARG A 56 19.03 -1.43 14.79
C ARG A 56 17.86 -0.51 15.09
N GLU A 57 17.05 -0.20 14.08
CA GLU A 57 15.92 0.71 14.22
C GLU A 57 14.85 0.11 15.14
N LEU A 58 14.47 -1.15 14.93
CA LEU A 58 13.44 -1.81 15.75
C LEU A 58 13.96 -2.26 17.12
N GLY A 59 15.28 -2.36 17.31
CA GLY A 59 15.89 -2.83 18.56
C GLY A 59 15.63 -4.32 18.82
N ILE A 60 15.53 -5.13 17.76
CA ILE A 60 15.23 -6.56 17.83
C ILE A 60 16.35 -7.38 17.19
N ALA A 61 16.35 -8.70 17.45
CA ALA A 61 17.32 -9.61 16.86
C ALA A 61 17.25 -9.60 15.32
N ALA A 62 18.42 -9.65 14.67
CA ALA A 62 18.55 -9.68 13.22
C ALA A 62 17.83 -10.90 12.59
N GLU A 63 17.83 -12.04 13.28
CA GLU A 63 17.10 -13.24 12.86
C GLU A 63 15.58 -13.02 12.82
N ALA A 64 15.03 -12.32 13.82
CA ALA A 64 13.60 -12.04 13.90
C ALA A 64 13.12 -11.12 12.77
N ILE A 65 13.91 -10.08 12.44
CA ILE A 65 13.59 -9.20 11.32
C ILE A 65 13.91 -9.84 9.96
N GLY A 66 14.93 -10.69 9.90
CA GLY A 66 15.34 -11.41 8.70
C GLY A 66 14.19 -12.15 8.05
N GLY A 67 13.46 -12.95 8.84
CA GLY A 67 12.28 -13.66 8.33
C GLY A 67 11.20 -12.73 7.74
N ALA A 68 10.96 -11.57 8.35
CA ALA A 68 9.98 -10.61 7.82
C ALA A 68 10.46 -9.97 6.52
N ILE A 69 11.75 -9.60 6.43
CA ILE A 69 12.34 -8.99 5.23
C ILE A 69 12.37 -10.01 4.09
N GLU A 70 12.83 -11.23 4.33
CA GLU A 70 12.85 -12.31 3.33
C GLU A 70 11.45 -12.59 2.79
N ARG A 71 10.44 -12.61 3.67
CA ARG A 71 9.04 -12.75 3.27
C ARG A 71 8.61 -11.61 2.34
N VAL A 72 8.94 -10.36 2.66
CA VAL A 72 8.60 -9.20 1.82
C VAL A 72 9.31 -9.25 0.46
N PHE A 73 10.58 -9.64 0.43
CA PHE A 73 11.32 -9.84 -0.83
C PHE A 73 10.66 -10.91 -1.70
N ALA A 74 10.25 -12.02 -1.08
CA ALA A 74 9.54 -13.09 -1.79
C ALA A 74 8.18 -12.63 -2.34
N ASP A 75 7.43 -11.81 -1.60
CA ASP A 75 6.14 -11.28 -2.04
C ASP A 75 6.27 -10.27 -3.18
N GLN A 76 7.29 -9.41 -3.16
CA GLN A 76 7.45 -8.35 -4.16
C GLN A 76 8.25 -8.79 -5.39
N GLY A 77 9.05 -9.86 -5.30
CA GLY A 77 9.86 -10.36 -6.41
C GLY A 77 10.98 -9.40 -6.86
N GLY A 78 11.34 -8.42 -6.03
CA GLY A 78 12.33 -7.40 -6.31
C GLY A 78 13.04 -6.93 -5.06
N ALA A 79 13.80 -5.83 -5.16
CA ALA A 79 14.52 -5.23 -4.05
C ALA A 79 14.01 -3.79 -3.76
N PRO A 80 13.89 -3.37 -2.48
CA PRO A 80 13.50 -2.01 -2.13
C PRO A 80 14.50 -0.98 -2.65
N THR A 81 14.01 0.15 -3.16
CA THR A 81 14.84 1.30 -3.53
C THR A 81 15.04 2.27 -2.37
N ALA A 82 14.21 2.15 -1.33
CA ALA A 82 14.26 3.00 -0.16
C ALA A 82 13.75 2.28 1.10
N TYR A 83 14.01 2.85 2.28
CA TYR A 83 13.36 2.45 3.52
C TYR A 83 13.04 3.66 4.39
N ILE A 84 12.08 3.50 5.31
CA ILE A 84 11.73 4.50 6.31
C ILE A 84 11.97 3.91 7.69
N ALA A 85 12.74 4.62 8.51
CA ALA A 85 12.92 4.33 9.92
C ALA A 85 12.14 5.36 10.75
N GLY A 86 11.27 4.91 11.64
CA GLY A 86 10.51 5.87 12.45
C GLY A 86 9.64 5.27 13.53
N GLU A 87 8.73 6.09 14.02
CA GLU A 87 7.82 5.78 15.12
C GLU A 87 6.39 6.15 14.74
N GLU A 88 5.46 5.34 15.22
CA GLU A 88 4.05 5.47 14.94
C GLU A 88 3.25 5.34 16.25
N GLY A 89 2.30 6.26 16.44
CA GLY A 89 1.22 6.14 17.40
C GLY A 89 -0.10 5.84 16.69
N ALA A 90 -0.89 4.94 17.24
CA ALA A 90 -2.22 4.62 16.73
C ALA A 90 -3.22 4.47 17.88
N GLY A 91 -4.47 4.82 17.63
CA GLY A 91 -5.59 4.66 18.56
C GLY A 91 -6.84 4.28 17.80
N ALA A 92 -7.66 3.36 18.31
CA ALA A 92 -8.92 2.98 17.68
C ALA A 92 -10.04 2.78 18.69
N ALA A 93 -11.26 3.13 18.25
CA ALA A 93 -12.54 2.77 18.83
C ALA A 93 -13.59 2.73 17.70
N ALA A 94 -13.69 1.58 17.00
CA ALA A 94 -14.41 1.39 15.72
C ALA A 94 -13.82 2.14 14.52
N VAL A 95 -13.41 3.39 14.72
CA VAL A 95 -12.56 4.17 13.81
C VAL A 95 -11.19 4.33 14.47
N GLY A 96 -10.16 4.01 13.70
CA GLY A 96 -8.77 4.10 14.10
C GLY A 96 -8.06 5.24 13.41
N LEU A 97 -7.29 6.00 14.19
CA LEU A 97 -6.33 6.98 13.69
C LEU A 97 -4.91 6.48 13.92
N ARG A 98 -4.02 6.86 13.02
CA ARG A 98 -2.62 6.53 13.05
C ARG A 98 -1.82 7.74 12.63
N TYR A 99 -0.76 8.04 13.36
CA TYR A 99 0.16 9.13 13.08
C TYR A 99 1.58 8.63 13.29
N GLY A 100 2.48 8.99 12.41
CA GLY A 100 3.88 8.69 12.60
C GLY A 100 4.81 9.66 11.90
N ARG A 101 6.08 9.49 12.22
CA ARG A 101 7.20 10.32 11.79
C ARG A 101 8.41 9.44 11.64
N GLY A 102 9.19 9.68 10.61
CA GLY A 102 10.42 8.96 10.37
C GLY A 102 11.33 9.65 9.39
N ALA A 103 12.43 8.98 9.10
CA ALA A 103 13.42 9.38 8.11
C ALA A 103 13.36 8.43 6.92
N LEU A 104 13.18 8.97 5.72
CA LEU A 104 13.30 8.27 4.45
C LEU A 104 14.79 8.20 4.06
N HIS A 105 15.26 6.99 3.80
CA HIS A 105 16.60 6.69 3.35
C HIS A 105 16.55 6.12 1.94
N MET A 106 17.36 6.70 1.06
CA MET A 106 17.62 6.21 -0.29
C MET A 106 19.14 6.19 -0.50
N LYS A 107 19.66 5.29 -1.32
CA LYS A 107 21.13 5.18 -1.49
C LYS A 107 21.75 6.34 -2.27
N ASP A 108 20.99 6.94 -3.18
CA ASP A 108 21.38 8.09 -3.98
C ASP A 108 21.28 9.42 -3.20
N LEU A 109 20.64 9.40 -2.04
CA LEU A 109 20.38 10.58 -1.24
C LEU A 109 21.45 10.74 -0.13
N SER A 110 22.14 11.87 -0.15
CA SER A 110 23.23 12.13 0.81
C SER A 110 22.75 12.35 2.26
N ALA A 111 21.50 12.76 2.45
CA ALA A 111 20.91 13.00 3.75
C ALA A 111 19.48 12.48 3.78
N SER A 112 19.09 11.79 4.85
CA SER A 112 17.72 11.31 4.98
C SER A 112 16.71 12.45 5.02
N GLN A 113 15.51 12.20 4.49
CA GLN A 113 14.43 13.18 4.48
C GLN A 113 13.41 12.87 5.56
N GLU A 114 12.97 13.89 6.28
CA GLU A 114 11.86 13.72 7.22
C GLU A 114 10.57 13.45 6.46
N VAL A 115 9.83 12.45 6.94
CA VAL A 115 8.55 12.04 6.40
C VAL A 115 7.57 11.85 7.56
N PHE A 116 6.38 12.42 7.39
CA PHE A 116 5.26 12.23 8.29
C PHE A 116 4.22 11.37 7.60
N TRP A 117 3.48 10.59 8.36
CA TRP A 117 2.33 9.88 7.85
C TRP A 117 1.17 9.93 8.82
N GLN A 118 -0.02 9.90 8.25
CA GLN A 118 -1.28 9.94 8.98
C GLN A 118 -2.31 9.11 8.25
N GLY A 119 -3.08 8.33 8.97
CA GLY A 119 -4.02 7.41 8.35
C GLY A 119 -5.25 7.19 9.19
N VAL A 120 -6.33 6.91 8.47
CA VAL A 120 -7.59 6.46 9.05
C VAL A 120 -7.75 4.98 8.72
N SER A 121 -8.24 4.23 9.68
CA SER A 121 -8.57 2.82 9.56
C SER A 121 -9.96 2.58 10.13
N ILE A 122 -10.69 1.63 9.57
CA ILE A 122 -11.94 1.14 10.16
C ILE A 122 -11.67 -0.30 10.59
N GLY A 123 -12.00 -0.61 11.83
CA GLY A 123 -11.70 -1.90 12.43
C GLY A 123 -12.54 -2.14 13.67
N TRP A 124 -12.73 -3.42 14.00
CA TRP A 124 -13.46 -3.84 15.20
C TRP A 124 -12.63 -3.74 16.48
N ASP A 125 -11.39 -3.28 16.37
CA ASP A 125 -10.45 -3.21 17.47
C ASP A 125 -10.56 -1.89 18.25
N VAL A 126 -10.30 -2.00 19.55
CA VAL A 126 -10.24 -0.87 20.48
C VAL A 126 -8.89 -0.91 21.16
N GLY A 127 -8.15 0.19 21.13
CA GLY A 127 -6.85 0.27 21.79
C GLY A 127 -5.88 1.26 21.17
N GLY A 128 -4.92 1.68 21.98
CA GLY A 128 -3.81 2.54 21.60
C GLY A 128 -2.48 1.77 21.55
N ASN A 129 -1.59 2.16 20.64
CA ASN A 129 -0.22 1.67 20.59
C ASN A 129 0.72 2.81 20.19
N ALA A 130 1.96 2.77 20.68
CA ALA A 130 3.07 3.54 20.17
C ALA A 130 4.25 2.59 19.97
N SER A 131 4.75 2.49 18.74
CA SER A 131 5.79 1.53 18.39
C SER A 131 6.73 2.07 17.33
N ARG A 132 7.94 1.50 17.29
CA ARG A 132 8.85 1.69 16.16
C ARG A 132 8.32 0.96 14.93
N VAL A 133 8.56 1.53 13.76
CA VAL A 133 8.17 0.97 12.46
C VAL A 133 9.32 1.09 11.48
N PHE A 134 9.54 0.02 10.72
CA PHE A 134 10.54 -0.03 9.66
C PHE A 134 9.83 -0.37 8.35
N THR A 135 9.79 0.57 7.41
CA THR A 135 9.03 0.42 6.17
C THR A 135 9.96 0.19 5.00
N LEU A 136 9.79 -0.92 4.29
CA LEU A 136 10.46 -1.12 3.00
C LEU A 136 9.68 -0.41 1.90
N VAL A 137 10.39 0.22 0.97
CA VAL A 137 9.79 1.01 -0.11
C VAL A 137 10.34 0.54 -1.45
N TYR A 138 9.44 0.10 -2.32
CA TYR A 138 9.73 -0.38 -3.67
C TYR A 138 9.24 0.63 -4.70
N GLY A 139 9.95 0.75 -5.83
CA GLY A 139 9.53 1.61 -6.94
C GLY A 139 9.62 3.11 -6.67
N LEU A 140 10.33 3.52 -5.60
CA LEU A 140 10.57 4.94 -5.30
C LEU A 140 11.86 5.38 -5.98
N TYR A 141 11.74 6.18 -7.04
CA TYR A 141 12.89 6.68 -7.81
C TYR A 141 13.33 8.09 -7.39
N HIS A 142 12.40 8.87 -6.84
CA HIS A 142 12.68 10.17 -6.27
C HIS A 142 11.97 10.30 -4.93
N PRO A 143 12.61 10.94 -3.93
CA PRO A 143 12.06 10.97 -2.59
C PRO A 143 10.71 11.69 -2.54
N ASP A 144 10.52 12.69 -3.41
CA ASP A 144 9.29 13.48 -3.49
C ASP A 144 8.06 12.69 -3.94
N MET A 145 8.28 11.55 -4.60
CA MET A 145 7.21 10.66 -5.01
C MET A 145 6.55 9.98 -3.79
N ILE A 146 7.18 9.98 -2.61
CA ILE A 146 6.56 9.34 -1.46
C ILE A 146 5.35 10.13 -0.92
N TYR A 147 5.27 11.44 -1.19
CA TYR A 147 4.32 12.34 -0.53
C TYR A 147 2.93 12.30 -1.15
N ARG A 148 2.19 11.22 -0.90
CA ARG A 148 0.84 10.99 -1.42
C ARG A 148 0.02 10.09 -0.51
N ARG A 149 -1.19 9.75 -0.94
CA ARG A 149 -2.05 8.78 -0.26
C ARG A 149 -1.81 7.38 -0.80
N TYR A 150 -1.65 6.44 0.13
CA TYR A 150 -1.49 5.01 -0.13
C TYR A 150 -2.68 4.26 0.48
N PRO A 151 -3.60 3.75 -0.34
CA PRO A 151 -4.61 2.82 0.15
C PRO A 151 -3.93 1.53 0.64
N GLY A 152 -4.44 1.00 1.76
CA GLY A 152 -4.05 -0.31 2.26
C GLY A 152 -4.52 -1.41 1.32
N VAL A 153 -3.68 -2.44 1.15
CA VAL A 153 -4.04 -3.62 0.36
C VAL A 153 -4.73 -4.62 1.30
N GLU A 154 -5.99 -4.93 1.01
CA GLU A 154 -6.77 -5.90 1.79
C GLU A 154 -6.08 -7.27 1.86
N GLY A 155 -6.19 -7.95 3.01
CA GLY A 155 -5.68 -9.32 3.19
C GLY A 155 -4.15 -9.46 3.30
N THR A 156 -3.40 -8.37 3.35
CA THR A 156 -1.93 -8.39 3.38
C THR A 156 -1.30 -8.35 4.76
N ALA A 157 -2.11 -8.38 5.81
CA ALA A 157 -1.62 -8.41 7.17
C ALA A 157 -1.15 -9.83 7.53
N TYR A 158 0.15 -10.01 7.74
CA TYR A 158 0.70 -11.29 8.17
C TYR A 158 1.71 -11.12 9.29
N LEU A 159 1.94 -12.24 9.99
CA LEU A 159 2.81 -12.35 11.15
C LEU A 159 4.04 -13.18 10.81
N VAL A 160 5.23 -12.61 10.97
CA VAL A 160 6.49 -13.36 10.87
C VAL A 160 7.32 -13.11 12.12
N ALA A 161 7.63 -14.17 12.88
CA ALA A 161 8.43 -14.08 14.10
C ALA A 161 7.95 -12.99 15.10
N GLY A 162 6.63 -12.77 15.19
CA GLY A 162 6.04 -11.73 16.05
C GLY A 162 6.05 -10.32 15.48
N LEU A 163 6.46 -10.14 14.22
CA LEU A 163 6.41 -8.88 13.48
C LEU A 163 5.20 -8.86 12.54
N GLY A 164 4.46 -7.74 12.58
CA GLY A 164 3.36 -7.49 11.67
C GLY A 164 3.82 -6.76 10.42
N VAL A 165 3.43 -7.26 9.26
CA VAL A 165 3.62 -6.58 7.97
C VAL A 165 2.26 -6.34 7.34
N ASN A 166 2.07 -5.16 6.73
CA ASN A 166 0.94 -4.86 5.87
C ASN A 166 1.44 -4.18 4.60
N TYR A 167 0.74 -4.28 3.48
CA TYR A 167 1.10 -3.57 2.25
C TYR A 167 0.20 -2.36 2.00
N GLN A 168 0.77 -1.34 1.37
CA GLN A 168 0.07 -0.17 0.84
C GLN A 168 0.68 0.14 -0.53
N GLN A 169 -0.13 0.54 -1.50
CA GLN A 169 0.37 0.74 -2.86
C GLN A 169 -0.32 1.92 -3.55
N ALA A 170 0.47 2.75 -4.23
CA ALA A 170 0.00 3.81 -5.10
C ALA A 170 1.03 4.09 -6.21
N ASP A 171 0.57 4.23 -7.45
CA ASP A 171 1.37 4.67 -8.61
C ASP A 171 2.67 3.90 -8.81
N GLY A 172 2.60 2.57 -8.69
CA GLY A 172 3.76 1.68 -8.84
C GLY A 172 4.71 1.64 -7.64
N ILE A 173 4.42 2.40 -6.58
CA ILE A 173 5.19 2.39 -5.33
C ILE A 173 4.52 1.47 -4.33
N VAL A 174 5.28 0.54 -3.75
CA VAL A 174 4.80 -0.35 -2.69
C VAL A 174 5.50 -0.01 -1.38
N LEU A 175 4.71 0.17 -0.34
CA LEU A 175 5.17 0.34 1.04
C LEU A 175 4.84 -0.92 1.83
N ALA A 176 5.84 -1.44 2.54
CA ALA A 176 5.70 -2.59 3.43
C ALA A 176 6.12 -2.21 4.86
N PRO A 177 5.25 -1.58 5.65
CA PRO A 177 5.57 -1.25 7.03
C PRO A 177 5.65 -2.52 7.91
N ILE A 178 6.81 -2.72 8.54
CA ILE A 178 7.10 -3.79 9.49
C ILE A 178 7.03 -3.20 10.91
N ARG A 179 6.18 -3.77 11.77
CA ARG A 179 5.95 -3.30 13.14
C ARG A 179 6.24 -4.37 14.18
N THR A 180 6.78 -3.94 15.31
CA THR A 180 6.98 -4.79 16.48
C THR A 180 5.73 -4.85 17.36
N GLY A 181 5.42 -6.04 17.89
CA GLY A 181 4.48 -6.22 19.00
C GLY A 181 3.10 -6.76 18.66
N VAL A 182 2.31 -6.97 19.72
CA VAL A 182 0.94 -7.54 19.71
C VAL A 182 -0.14 -6.58 19.16
N GLY A 183 0.26 -5.45 18.56
CA GLY A 183 -0.62 -4.47 17.91
C GLY A 183 -1.11 -4.90 16.53
N LEU A 184 -1.09 -6.21 16.25
CA LEU A 184 -1.75 -6.79 15.09
C LEU A 184 -3.24 -6.66 15.32
N ARG A 185 -3.77 -5.56 14.82
CA ARG A 185 -5.20 -5.39 14.69
C ARG A 185 -5.64 -6.46 13.70
N ALA A 186 -6.23 -7.53 14.24
CA ALA A 186 -6.58 -8.77 13.52
C ALA A 186 -7.65 -8.58 12.42
N GLY A 187 -8.06 -7.34 12.14
CA GLY A 187 -8.96 -7.04 11.04
C GLY A 187 -8.16 -6.60 9.82
N ALA A 188 -8.62 -6.99 8.63
CA ALA A 188 -8.34 -6.28 7.40
C ALA A 188 -8.68 -4.80 7.61
N ASN A 189 -7.70 -4.01 8.06
CA ASN A 189 -7.86 -2.59 8.28
C ASN A 189 -7.87 -1.96 6.90
N VAL A 190 -9.06 -1.81 6.33
CA VAL A 190 -9.26 -0.99 5.14
C VAL A 190 -9.02 0.43 5.59
N GLY A 191 -7.93 1.00 5.12
CA GLY A 191 -7.49 2.31 5.55
C GLY A 191 -6.64 2.96 4.48
N THR A 192 -6.49 4.27 4.60
CA THR A 192 -5.59 5.05 3.75
C THR A 192 -4.51 5.66 4.63
N MET A 193 -3.30 5.74 4.11
CA MET A 193 -2.19 6.42 4.73
C MET A 193 -1.75 7.58 3.84
N SER A 194 -1.78 8.81 4.34
CA SER A 194 -1.23 9.97 3.65
C SER A 194 0.17 10.25 4.17
N TYR A 195 1.14 10.32 3.27
CA TYR A 195 2.52 10.70 3.55
C TYR A 195 2.77 12.15 3.16
N SER A 196 3.48 12.92 3.99
CA SER A 196 3.69 14.35 3.80
C SER A 196 5.08 14.80 4.28
N ARG A 197 5.58 15.91 3.71
CA ARG A 197 6.82 16.57 4.15
C ARG A 197 6.70 17.25 5.50
N GLN A 198 5.52 17.78 5.79
CA GLN A 198 5.23 18.50 7.02
C GLN A 198 4.25 17.69 7.85
N ARG A 199 4.35 17.84 9.17
CA ARG A 199 3.38 17.26 10.09
C ARG A 199 2.01 17.89 9.82
N ASN A 200 1.08 17.05 9.39
CA ASN A 200 -0.33 17.41 9.31
C ASN A 200 -1.05 16.88 10.55
N VAL A 201 -1.99 17.67 11.05
CA VAL A 201 -2.84 17.27 12.20
C VAL A 201 -4.08 16.51 11.71
N LEU A 202 -4.57 16.85 10.52
CA LEU A 202 -5.78 16.31 9.93
C LEU A 202 -5.43 15.31 8.80
N PRO A 203 -6.00 14.09 8.78
CA PRO A 203 -5.59 12.99 7.90
C PRO A 203 -6.12 13.05 6.45
N PHE A 204 -6.48 14.24 5.95
CA PHE A 204 -7.01 14.46 4.61
C PHE A 204 -6.32 15.62 3.91
#